data_AF-A0A958C8B2-F1
#
_entry.id   AF-A0A958C8B2-F1
#
_cell.length_a   1.000
_cell.length_b   1.000
_cell.length_c   1.000
_cell.angle_alpha   90.00
_cell.angle_beta   90.00
_cell.angle_gamma   90.00
#
_symmetry.space_group_name_H-M   'P 1'
#
loop_
_entity.id
_entity.type
_entity.pdbx_description
1 polymer ?
#
loop_
_entity_poly.entity_id
_entity_poly.type
_entity_poly.pdbx_seq_one_letter_code
_entity_poly.pdbx_strand_id
1 'polypeptide(L)'
;MHYESYDEYDAYTHLPGMKQRVMREVRATGKQSTRSKDEPSEWLTSQVEGEDELPITYGAGASEERLLREALTIFYRDNVITEVVARVKGGKEANVYCCRAHPKTGMDLIAAKVYRPRI
;
A
#
# COMPACT_ATOMS: atom_id res chain seq x y z
N MET A 1 9.43 -25.55 24.58
CA MET A 1 9.18 -24.24 23.95
C MET A 1 9.43 -24.43 22.47
N HIS A 2 8.37 -24.61 21.68
CA HIS A 2 8.45 -24.87 20.24
C HIS A 2 8.02 -23.59 19.51
N TYR A 3 8.91 -23.03 18.71
CA TYR A 3 8.66 -21.84 17.90
C TYR A 3 7.99 -22.34 16.60
N GLU A 4 6.75 -21.95 16.33
CA GLU A 4 6.07 -22.34 15.09
C GLU A 4 6.59 -21.53 13.89
N SER A 5 6.84 -22.24 12.80
CA SER A 5 7.51 -21.81 11.58
C SER A 5 6.68 -20.82 10.77
N TYR A 6 7.35 -19.83 10.16
CA TYR A 6 6.82 -18.77 9.29
C TYR A 6 6.45 -19.28 7.87
N ASP A 7 5.95 -20.51 7.73
CA ASP A 7 5.66 -21.13 6.42
C ASP A 7 4.28 -20.77 5.83
N GLU A 8 3.41 -20.10 6.57
CA GLU A 8 2.01 -19.91 6.15
C GLU A 8 1.79 -18.78 5.11
N TYR A 9 2.79 -17.92 4.87
CA TYR A 9 2.62 -16.81 3.93
C TYR A 9 2.62 -17.22 2.45
N ASP A 10 3.16 -18.40 2.11
CA ASP A 10 3.21 -18.87 0.71
C ASP A 10 1.84 -19.33 0.18
N ALA A 11 0.87 -19.58 1.07
CA ALA A 11 -0.48 -20.00 0.69
C ALA A 11 -1.31 -18.90 0.01
N TYR A 12 -0.92 -17.62 0.17
CA TYR A 12 -1.60 -16.50 -0.48
C TYR A 12 -1.16 -16.30 -1.94
N THR A 13 0.00 -16.85 -2.33
CA THR A 13 0.52 -16.79 -3.70
C THR A 13 -0.25 -17.73 -4.65
N HIS A 14 -0.99 -18.70 -4.12
CA HIS A 14 -1.57 -19.82 -4.87
C HIS A 14 -3.08 -20.01 -4.69
N LEU A 15 -3.85 -18.93 -4.54
CA LEU A 15 -5.31 -19.02 -4.56
C LEU A 15 -5.82 -19.27 -6.01
N PRO A 16 -6.53 -20.38 -6.27
CA PRO A 16 -7.08 -20.65 -7.60
C PRO A 16 -8.29 -19.74 -7.85
N GLY A 17 -8.17 -18.82 -8.79
CA GLY A 17 -9.26 -17.92 -9.18
C GLY A 17 -8.87 -16.52 -9.65
N MET A 18 -7.60 -16.13 -9.53
CA MET A 18 -7.07 -14.93 -10.18
C MET A 18 -6.97 -15.17 -11.69
N LYS A 19 -8.04 -14.83 -12.42
CA LYS A 19 -8.02 -14.76 -13.88
C LYS A 19 -7.07 -13.64 -14.30
N GLN A 20 -5.83 -14.03 -14.62
CA GLN A 20 -4.87 -13.16 -15.28
C GLN A 20 -5.43 -12.72 -16.63
N ARG A 21 -5.69 -11.41 -16.80
CA ARG A 21 -5.81 -10.82 -18.13
C ARG A 21 -4.41 -10.79 -18.72
N VAL A 22 -4.13 -11.80 -19.53
CA VAL A 22 -2.88 -11.97 -20.28
C VAL A 22 -2.76 -10.80 -21.27
N MET A 23 -1.86 -9.86 -20.99
CA MET A 23 -1.46 -8.86 -21.97
C MET A 23 -0.39 -9.50 -22.86
N ARG A 24 -0.70 -9.47 -24.16
CA ARG A 24 0.03 -10.08 -25.27
C ARG A 24 1.53 -9.76 -25.25
N GLU A 25 2.33 -10.82 -25.32
CA GLU A 25 3.79 -10.81 -25.38
C GLU A 25 4.26 -10.15 -26.68
N VAL A 26 5.00 -9.04 -26.58
CA VAL A 26 5.77 -8.46 -27.69
C VAL A 26 7.25 -8.73 -27.41
N ARG A 27 7.78 -9.77 -28.05
CA ARG A 27 9.23 -10.00 -28.11
C ARG A 27 9.82 -9.10 -29.17
N ALA A 28 10.71 -8.19 -28.76
CA ALA A 28 11.76 -7.66 -29.62
C ALA A 28 12.97 -7.26 -28.79
N THR A 29 13.98 -8.11 -28.88
CA THR A 29 15.42 -7.92 -28.67
C THR A 29 15.95 -6.48 -28.60
N GLY A 30 16.81 -6.18 -27.62
CA GLY A 30 17.87 -5.19 -27.83
C GLY A 30 18.44 -4.48 -26.60
N LYS A 31 19.73 -4.79 -26.35
CA LYS A 31 20.81 -3.92 -25.83
C LYS A 31 20.90 -3.62 -24.33
N GLN A 32 21.97 -4.18 -23.77
CA GLN A 32 22.71 -3.72 -22.60
C GLN A 32 23.10 -2.24 -22.74
N SER A 33 23.02 -1.46 -21.66
CA SER A 33 23.95 -0.34 -21.43
C SER A 33 23.92 0.14 -19.98
N THR A 34 25.09 0.03 -19.34
CA THR A 34 25.71 1.00 -18.43
C THR A 34 24.92 1.54 -17.24
N ARG A 35 25.32 1.01 -16.08
CA ARG A 35 25.40 1.68 -14.78
C ARG A 35 25.72 3.18 -14.90
N SER A 36 24.81 4.04 -14.48
CA SER A 36 25.10 5.38 -13.99
C SER A 36 24.55 5.50 -12.57
N LYS A 37 25.46 5.81 -11.64
CA LYS A 37 25.15 6.29 -10.30
C LYS A 37 24.77 7.75 -10.46
N ASP A 38 23.59 8.14 -10.00
CA ASP A 38 23.27 9.54 -9.81
C ASP A 38 22.58 9.72 -8.45
N GLU A 39 23.08 10.75 -7.79
CA GLU A 39 23.01 11.09 -6.38
C GLU A 39 21.59 11.44 -5.90
N PRO A 40 21.33 11.32 -4.58
CA PRO A 40 20.01 11.52 -3.99
C PRO A 40 19.54 12.97 -4.19
N SER A 41 18.41 13.14 -4.88
CA SER A 41 17.79 14.45 -5.06
C SER A 41 17.41 15.02 -3.70
N GLU A 42 17.99 16.18 -3.43
CA GLU A 42 17.83 16.98 -2.22
C GLU A 42 16.37 17.10 -1.79
N TRP A 43 16.16 16.70 -0.54
CA TRP A 43 15.14 17.15 0.41
C TRP A 43 14.47 18.49 0.04
N LEU A 44 13.44 18.46 -0.80
CA LEU A 44 12.49 19.57 -0.84
C LEU A 44 11.46 19.34 0.27
N THR A 45 11.81 19.69 1.51
CA THR A 45 10.81 20.01 2.53
C THR A 45 10.18 21.34 2.12
N SER A 46 9.28 21.28 1.14
CA SER A 46 8.19 22.23 1.09
C SER A 46 7.39 21.98 2.36
N GLN A 47 7.51 22.90 3.33
CA GLN A 47 6.53 23.04 4.40
C GLN A 47 5.21 23.36 3.71
N VAL A 48 4.47 22.32 3.36
CA VAL A 48 3.10 22.46 2.91
C VAL A 48 2.32 22.79 4.17
N GLU A 49 2.00 24.07 4.39
CA GLU A 49 0.91 24.49 5.27
C GLU A 49 -0.43 24.07 4.65
N GLY A 50 -0.54 22.79 4.31
CA GLY A 50 -1.74 22.09 3.89
C GLY A 50 -2.04 21.10 4.98
N GLU A 51 -3.28 21.08 5.44
CA GLU A 51 -3.74 20.17 6.48
C GLU A 51 -3.19 18.76 6.22
N ASP A 52 -2.59 18.16 7.25
CA ASP A 52 -1.89 16.87 7.27
C ASP A 52 -2.89 15.72 7.01
N GLU A 53 -3.58 15.79 5.88
CA GLU A 53 -4.75 15.01 5.54
C GLU A 53 -4.32 13.82 4.69
N LEU A 54 -4.59 12.62 5.19
CA LEU A 54 -4.28 11.38 4.50
C LEU A 54 -4.91 11.35 3.09
N PRO A 55 -4.13 11.25 2.00
CA PRO A 55 -4.70 11.11 0.66
C PRO A 55 -5.40 9.75 0.50
N ILE A 56 -6.62 9.78 -0.05
CA ILE A 56 -7.39 8.59 -0.43
C ILE A 56 -7.64 8.68 -1.94
N THR A 57 -6.90 7.87 -2.70
CA THR A 57 -6.78 8.03 -4.16
C THR A 57 -7.86 7.25 -4.92
N TYR A 58 -8.47 6.24 -4.29
CA TYR A 58 -9.62 5.55 -4.87
C TYR A 58 -10.94 6.17 -4.41
N GLY A 59 -11.98 6.10 -5.24
CA GLY A 59 -13.30 6.66 -4.94
C GLY A 59 -14.04 5.91 -3.84
N ALA A 60 -13.67 6.18 -2.58
CA ALA A 60 -14.39 5.70 -1.40
C ALA A 60 -15.66 6.51 -1.16
N GLY A 61 -16.65 5.93 -0.49
CA GLY A 61 -17.83 6.68 -0.05
C GLY A 61 -17.50 7.53 1.17
N ALA A 62 -18.24 8.63 1.39
CA ALA A 62 -17.97 9.59 2.48
C ALA A 62 -17.84 8.97 3.88
N SER A 63 -18.66 7.97 4.21
CA SER A 63 -18.56 7.25 5.50
C SER A 63 -17.29 6.41 5.61
N GLU A 64 -16.83 5.83 4.50
CA GLU A 64 -15.58 5.06 4.44
C GLU A 64 -14.37 5.98 4.49
N GLU A 65 -14.39 7.10 3.76
CA GLU A 65 -13.34 8.12 3.81
C GLU A 65 -13.14 8.64 5.23
N ARG A 66 -14.24 9.00 5.92
CA ARG A 66 -14.18 9.43 7.33
C ARG A 66 -13.53 8.37 8.22
N LEU A 67 -13.95 7.11 8.09
CA LEU A 67 -13.39 6.00 8.86
C LEU A 67 -11.88 5.82 8.57
N LEU A 68 -11.48 5.91 7.31
CA LEU A 68 -10.09 5.78 6.91
C LEU A 68 -9.23 6.92 7.44
N ARG A 69 -9.69 8.17 7.34
CA ARG A 69 -8.99 9.33 7.90
C ARG A 69 -8.84 9.19 9.40
N GLU A 70 -9.92 8.85 10.12
CA GLU A 70 -9.86 8.66 11.57
C GLU A 70 -8.89 7.54 11.97
N ALA A 71 -8.94 6.39 11.29
CA ALA A 71 -8.13 5.23 11.65
C ALA A 71 -6.66 5.32 11.20
N LEU A 72 -6.38 5.97 10.07
CA LEU A 72 -5.07 5.87 9.41
C LEU A 72 -4.23 7.15 9.42
N THR A 73 -4.79 8.29 9.83
CA THR A 73 -4.03 9.57 9.85
C THR A 73 -2.79 9.50 10.75
N ILE A 74 -2.82 8.74 11.86
CA ILE A 74 -1.63 8.59 12.70
C ILE A 74 -0.46 7.93 11.95
N PHE A 75 -0.74 6.91 11.14
CA PHE A 75 0.29 6.22 10.33
C PHE A 75 0.81 7.09 9.18
N TYR A 76 -0.03 8.00 8.68
CA TYR A 76 0.39 9.01 7.71
C TYR A 76 1.37 10.01 8.36
N ARG A 77 0.99 10.59 9.50
CA ARG A 77 1.80 11.56 10.25
C ARG A 77 3.12 10.97 10.75
N ASP A 78 3.12 9.69 11.11
CA ASP A 78 4.32 8.97 11.54
C ASP A 78 5.23 8.51 10.37
N ASN A 79 4.89 8.89 9.12
CA ASN A 79 5.62 8.48 7.92
C ASN A 79 5.72 6.96 7.78
N VAL A 80 4.63 6.24 8.06
CA VAL A 80 4.50 4.80 7.79
C VAL A 80 3.87 4.57 6.43
N ILE A 81 2.83 5.34 6.10
CA ILE A 81 2.13 5.31 4.81
C ILE A 81 2.10 6.71 4.20
N THR A 82 1.91 6.79 2.88
CA THR A 82 1.77 8.08 2.16
C THR A 82 0.39 8.29 1.56
N GLU A 83 -0.34 7.23 1.20
CA GLU A 83 -1.69 7.32 0.66
C GLU A 83 -2.42 5.96 0.77
N VAL A 84 -3.76 5.99 0.69
CA VAL A 84 -4.60 4.79 0.52
C VAL A 84 -4.98 4.64 -0.96
N VAL A 85 -4.54 3.55 -1.57
CA VAL A 85 -4.64 3.33 -3.02
C VAL A 85 -5.86 2.52 -3.41
N ALA A 86 -6.27 1.56 -2.57
CA ALA A 86 -7.40 0.69 -2.88
C ALA A 86 -7.93 -0.03 -1.64
N ARG A 87 -9.19 -0.49 -1.72
CA ARG A 87 -9.71 -1.55 -0.85
C ARG A 87 -9.40 -2.92 -1.47
N VAL A 88 -8.65 -3.76 -0.75
CA VAL A 88 -8.24 -5.09 -1.22
C VAL A 88 -9.28 -6.15 -0.85
N LYS A 89 -9.78 -6.11 0.39
CA LYS A 89 -10.71 -7.13 0.88
C LYS A 89 -11.76 -6.52 1.80
N GLY A 90 -13.01 -6.93 1.62
CA GLY A 90 -14.07 -6.78 2.63
C GLY A 90 -14.16 -8.01 3.53
N GLY A 91 -14.31 -7.79 4.83
CA GLY A 91 -14.51 -8.85 5.84
C GLY A 91 -15.57 -8.45 6.86
N LYS A 92 -16.17 -9.43 7.55
CA LYS A 92 -17.28 -9.19 8.51
C LYS A 92 -16.95 -8.14 9.58
N GLU A 93 -15.73 -8.18 10.07
CA GLU A 93 -15.26 -7.41 11.22
C GLU A 93 -14.44 -6.18 10.79
N ALA A 94 -13.76 -6.29 9.65
CA ALA A 94 -12.77 -5.34 9.18
C ALA A 94 -12.66 -5.38 7.65
N ASN A 95 -12.19 -4.27 7.09
CA ASN A 95 -11.74 -4.20 5.70
C ASN A 95 -10.21 -4.12 5.67
N VAL A 96 -9.62 -4.60 4.57
CA VAL A 96 -8.19 -4.48 4.31
C VAL A 96 -7.99 -3.53 3.13
N TYR A 97 -7.13 -2.54 3.34
CA TYR A 97 -6.79 -1.51 2.37
C TYR A 97 -5.32 -1.64 1.99
N CYS A 98 -5.02 -1.34 0.72
CA CYS A 98 -3.66 -1.22 0.23
C CYS A 98 -3.26 0.24 0.34
N CYS A 99 -2.14 0.48 1.01
CA CYS A 99 -1.53 1.80 1.16
C CYS A 99 -0.16 1.81 0.49
N ARG A 100 0.26 2.96 -0.03
CA ARG A 100 1.68 3.14 -0.35
C ARG A 100 2.46 3.30 0.94
N ALA A 101 3.54 2.55 1.04
CA ALA A 101 4.45 2.67 2.16
C ALA A 101 5.31 3.92 1.99
N HIS A 102 5.65 4.56 3.11
CA HIS A 102 6.61 5.64 3.07
C HIS A 102 8.02 5.07 2.79
N PRO A 103 8.87 5.73 1.97
CA PRO A 103 10.20 5.21 1.59
C PRO A 103 11.10 4.82 2.77
N LYS A 104 10.95 5.50 3.91
CA LYS A 104 11.67 5.20 5.17
C LYS A 104 11.46 3.78 5.69
N THR A 105 10.34 3.15 5.34
CA THR A 105 10.02 1.77 5.77
C THR A 105 10.78 0.70 4.97
N GLY A 106 11.33 1.05 3.79
CA GLY A 106 11.98 0.10 2.89
C GLY A 106 11.03 -0.85 2.16
N MET A 107 9.72 -0.63 2.26
CA MET A 107 8.67 -1.38 1.57
C MET A 107 8.01 -0.50 0.51
N ASP A 108 7.38 -1.12 -0.50
CA ASP A 108 6.60 -0.40 -1.50
C ASP A 108 5.13 -0.19 -1.07
N LEU A 109 4.54 -1.23 -0.47
CA LEU A 109 3.13 -1.28 -0.10
C LEU A 109 2.95 -1.83 1.31
N ILE A 110 1.92 -1.33 1.99
CA ILE A 110 1.47 -1.81 3.30
C ILE A 110 -0.01 -2.17 3.21
N ALA A 111 -0.41 -3.27 3.87
CA ALA A 111 -1.80 -3.63 4.04
C ALA A 111 -2.32 -3.10 5.38
N ALA A 112 -3.33 -2.22 5.36
CA ALA A 112 -3.98 -1.69 6.54
C ALA A 112 -5.30 -2.42 6.80
N LYS A 113 -5.39 -3.13 7.94
CA LYS A 113 -6.64 -3.78 8.38
C LYS A 113 -7.38 -2.84 9.33
N VAL A 114 -8.51 -2.30 8.86
CA VAL A 114 -9.32 -1.32 9.59
C VAL A 114 -10.62 -1.97 10.04
N TYR A 115 -10.85 -1.98 11.35
CA TYR A 115 -12.08 -2.50 11.96
C TYR A 115 -13.22 -1.50 11.81
N ARG A 116 -14.42 -2.01 11.54
CA ARG A 116 -15.61 -1.15 11.42
C ARG A 116 -16.26 -0.97 12.81
N PRO A 117 -16.70 0.25 13.16
CA PRO A 117 -17.47 0.47 14.39
C PRO A 117 -18.67 -0.47 14.42
N ARG A 118 -18.91 -1.08 15.59
CA ARG A 118 -20.15 -1.81 15.86
C ARG A 118 -20.97 -1.01 16.85
N ILE A 119 -22.24 -0.88 16.51
CA ILE A 119 -23.28 -0.39 17.39
C ILE A 119 -23.88 -1.60 18.08
#